data_AF-A0A453PVS1-F1
#
_entry.id   AF-A0A453PVS1-F1
#
_cell.length_a   1.000
_cell.length_b   1.000
_cell.length_c   1.000
_cell.angle_alpha   90.00
_cell.angle_beta   90.00
_cell.angle_gamma   90.00
#
_symmetry.space_group_name_H-M   'P 1'
#
loop_
_entity.id
_entity.type
_entity.pdbx_description
1 polymer ?
#
loop_
_entity_poly.entity_id
_entity_poly.type
_entity_poly.pdbx_seq_one_letter_code
_entity_poly.pdbx_strand_id
1 'polypeptide(L)'
;LIAISALFEDDEAPETEPLGTRCALCKLDLAFEAHGGAAHDASAPPVIAVLRCHHTFHSSCIEDVYGLAEPAQCIACLDCETAH
;
A
#
# COMPACT_ATOMS: atom_id res chain seq x y z
N LEU A 1 46.50 9.60 20.85
CA LEU A 1 45.71 9.49 19.60
C LEU A 1 44.30 9.12 20.01
N ILE A 2 43.37 10.07 19.94
CA ILE A 2 41.96 9.84 20.30
C ILE A 2 41.27 9.43 19.00
N ALA A 3 40.83 8.17 18.91
CA ALA A 3 40.03 7.69 17.80
C ALA A 3 38.58 8.11 18.03
N ILE A 4 38.20 9.27 17.49
CA ILE A 4 36.80 9.62 17.25
C ILE A 4 36.45 9.01 15.90
N SER A 5 36.16 7.70 15.91
CA SER A 5 35.59 7.05 14.73
C SER A 5 34.08 7.20 14.82
N ALA A 6 33.59 8.13 14.00
CA ALA A 6 32.26 8.20 13.43
C ALA A 6 31.11 7.78 14.34
N LEU A 7 30.37 8.78 14.82
CA LEU A 7 28.94 8.63 15.08
C LEU A 7 28.30 8.37 13.71
N PHE A 8 28.22 7.10 13.30
CA PHE A 8 27.19 6.71 12.37
C PHE A 8 25.91 6.73 13.19
N GLU A 9 25.21 7.86 13.12
CA GLU A 9 23.77 7.82 13.35
C GLU A 9 23.25 6.77 12.38
N ASP A 10 22.86 5.62 12.94
CA ASP A 10 22.17 4.58 12.21
C ASP A 10 20.93 5.27 11.62
N ASP A 11 20.98 5.55 10.31
CA ASP A 11 19.87 6.00 9.49
C ASP A 11 18.92 4.81 9.34
N GLU A 12 18.40 4.33 10.48
CA GLU A 12 17.43 3.27 10.52
C GLU A 12 16.12 3.88 10.07
N ALA A 13 15.81 3.71 8.78
CA ALA A 13 14.52 4.07 8.24
C ALA A 13 13.44 3.45 9.14
N PRO A 14 12.45 4.24 9.62
CA PRO A 14 11.47 3.73 10.56
C PRO A 14 10.77 2.50 9.95
N GLU A 15 10.78 1.39 10.68
CA GLU A 15 10.10 0.17 10.25
C GLU A 15 8.61 0.48 10.03
N THR A 16 8.10 0.15 8.84
CA THR A 16 6.71 0.47 8.49
C THR A 16 5.76 -0.52 9.17
N GLU A 17 4.95 -0.04 10.11
CA GLU A 17 3.93 -0.86 10.78
C GLU A 17 2.72 -1.14 9.86
N PRO A 18 2.15 -2.36 9.89
CA PRO A 18 0.97 -2.70 9.08
C PRO A 18 -0.29 -1.95 9.55
N LEU A 19 -1.14 -1.55 8.60
CA LEU A 19 -2.41 -0.87 8.90
C LEU A 19 -3.52 -1.83 9.33
N GLY A 20 -3.36 -3.14 9.10
CA GLY A 20 -4.38 -4.16 9.34
C GLY A 20 -5.47 -4.20 8.26
N THR A 21 -5.35 -3.38 7.21
CA THR A 21 -6.27 -3.33 6.09
C THR A 21 -5.54 -3.74 4.81
N ARG A 22 -6.11 -4.70 4.08
CA ARG A 22 -5.48 -5.29 2.89
C ARG A 22 -6.10 -4.77 1.61
N CYS A 23 -5.26 -4.58 0.59
CA CYS A 23 -5.71 -4.32 -0.76
C CYS A 23 -6.58 -5.48 -1.26
N ALA A 24 -7.80 -5.16 -1.72
CA ALA A 24 -8.73 -6.19 -2.18
C ALA A 24 -8.29 -6.89 -3.49
N LEU A 25 -7.24 -6.41 -4.17
CA LEU A 25 -6.63 -7.07 -5.34
C LEU A 25 -5.41 -7.92 -4.95
N CYS A 26 -4.29 -7.31 -4.59
CA CYS A 26 -3.03 -8.02 -4.34
C CYS A 26 -2.94 -8.69 -2.95
N LYS A 27 -3.91 -8.42 -2.06
CA LYS A 27 -4.02 -8.96 -0.69
C LYS A 27 -2.88 -8.53 0.26
N LEU A 28 -1.95 -7.70 -0.18
CA LEU A 28 -0.95 -7.08 0.67
C LEU A 28 -1.57 -5.97 1.53
N ASP A 29 -1.01 -5.77 2.72
CA ASP A 29 -1.42 -4.67 3.61
C ASP A 29 -1.11 -3.32 2.95
N LEU A 30 -2.03 -2.37 3.13
CA LEU A 30 -1.96 -1.05 2.51
C LEU A 30 -0.83 -0.17 3.06
N ALA A 31 -0.20 -0.56 4.17
CA ALA A 31 1.02 0.06 4.66
C ALA A 31 2.21 -0.08 3.68
N PHE A 32 2.19 -1.12 2.83
CA PHE A 32 3.31 -1.46 1.95
C PHE A 32 2.98 -1.14 0.49
N GLU A 33 3.99 -1.07 -0.38
CA GLU A 33 3.75 -0.89 -1.81
C GLU A 33 3.20 -2.17 -2.45
N ALA A 34 2.34 -2.02 -3.47
CA ALA A 34 1.69 -3.13 -4.17
C ALA A 34 2.64 -4.24 -4.67
N HIS A 35 3.88 -3.87 -5.03
CA HIS A 35 4.90 -4.78 -5.55
C HIS A 35 5.85 -5.34 -4.46
N GLY A 36 5.50 -5.19 -3.17
CA GLY A 36 6.24 -5.77 -2.04
C GLY A 36 7.43 -4.95 -1.55
N GLY A 37 7.56 -3.69 -1.99
CA GLY A 37 8.54 -2.73 -1.48
C GLY A 37 8.03 -1.98 -0.24
N ALA A 38 8.95 -1.47 0.57
CA ALA A 38 8.65 -0.33 1.44
C ALA A 38 8.33 0.88 0.56
N ALA A 39 7.50 1.81 1.03
CA ALA A 39 7.22 3.05 0.32
C ALA A 39 8.55 3.68 -0.14
N HIS A 40 8.67 4.04 -1.42
CA HIS A 40 9.88 4.65 -2.01
C HIS A 40 10.39 5.86 -1.21
N ASP A 41 9.50 6.48 -0.44
CA ASP A 41 9.82 7.46 0.58
C ASP A 41 9.10 7.02 1.86
N ALA A 42 9.83 6.49 2.84
CA ALA A 42 9.26 6.07 4.12
C ALA A 42 8.56 7.23 4.86
N SER A 43 8.79 8.49 4.44
CA SER A 43 8.10 9.67 4.96
C SER A 43 6.76 9.94 4.27
N ALA A 44 6.56 9.47 3.05
CA ALA A 44 5.32 9.65 2.31
C ALA A 44 4.33 8.50 2.57
N PRO A 45 3.12 8.78 3.07
CA PRO A 45 2.11 7.75 3.22
C PRO A 45 1.75 7.11 1.87
N PRO A 46 1.49 5.78 1.83
CA PRO A 46 1.05 5.12 0.61
C PRO A 46 -0.26 5.71 0.09
N VAL A 47 -0.36 5.87 -1.23
CA VAL A 47 -1.58 6.39 -1.87
C VAL A 47 -2.59 5.26 -2.05
N ILE A 48 -3.69 5.36 -1.32
CA ILE A 48 -4.74 4.35 -1.23
C ILE A 48 -6.02 4.84 -1.91
N ALA A 49 -6.67 3.98 -2.69
CA ALA A 49 -7.97 4.23 -3.29
C ALA A 49 -9.07 3.54 -2.47
N VAL A 50 -10.09 4.32 -2.06
CA VAL A 50 -11.29 3.82 -1.38
C VAL A 50 -12.48 4.12 -2.25
N LEU A 51 -13.17 3.07 -2.74
CA LEU A 51 -14.37 3.25 -3.55
C LEU A 51 -15.61 3.49 -2.67
N ARG A 52 -16.71 3.94 -3.27
CA ARG A 52 -17.99 4.20 -2.58
C ARG A 52 -18.57 2.98 -1.85
N CYS A 53 -18.20 1.77 -2.27
CA CYS A 53 -18.54 0.51 -1.61
C CYS A 53 -17.65 0.17 -0.40
N HIS A 54 -16.70 1.05 -0.05
CA HIS A 54 -15.70 0.88 1.01
C HIS A 54 -14.65 -0.21 0.78
N HIS A 55 -14.61 -0.82 -0.41
CA HIS A 55 -13.45 -1.62 -0.81
C HIS A 55 -12.23 -0.72 -1.02
N THR A 56 -11.09 -1.22 -0.55
CA THR A 56 -9.86 -0.45 -0.48
C THR A 56 -8.74 -1.14 -1.27
N PHE A 57 -7.95 -0.35 -1.99
CA PHE A 57 -6.92 -0.82 -2.91
C PHE A 57 -5.69 0.08 -2.84
N HIS A 58 -4.52 -0.45 -3.18
CA HIS A 58 -3.43 0.41 -3.63
C HIS A 58 -3.87 1.15 -4.89
N SER A 59 -3.49 2.42 -5.02
CA SER A 59 -3.74 3.22 -6.22
C SER A 59 -3.27 2.52 -7.50
N SER A 60 -2.03 2.01 -7.50
CA SER A 60 -1.48 1.29 -8.66
C SER A 60 -2.30 0.05 -9.03
N CYS A 61 -2.73 -0.74 -8.03
CA CYS A 61 -3.51 -1.96 -8.30
C CYS A 61 -4.87 -1.66 -8.95
N ILE A 62 -5.57 -0.61 -8.50
CA ILE A 62 -6.88 -0.29 -9.09
C ILE A 62 -6.72 0.36 -10.48
N GLU A 63 -5.66 1.15 -10.68
CA GLU A 63 -5.30 1.74 -11.97
C GLU A 63 -4.91 0.67 -13.00
N ASP A 64 -4.22 -0.40 -12.60
CA ASP A 64 -3.91 -1.51 -13.50
C ASP A 64 -5.16 -2.21 -14.05
N VAL A 65 -6.27 -2.19 -13.29
CA VAL A 65 -7.54 -2.82 -13.68
C VAL A 65 -8.44 -1.88 -14.47
N TYR A 66 -8.55 -0.61 -14.05
CA TYR A 66 -9.54 0.35 -14.58
C TYR A 66 -8.94 1.53 -15.34
N GLY A 67 -7.61 1.66 -15.35
CA GLY A 67 -6.93 2.87 -15.79
C GLY A 67 -7.27 4.06 -14.88
N LEU A 68 -7.25 5.26 -15.45
CA LEU A 68 -7.58 6.51 -14.75
C LEU A 68 -9.09 6.81 -14.69
N ALA A 69 -9.94 5.89 -15.15
CA ALA A 69 -11.38 6.07 -15.16
C ALA A 69 -12.02 5.59 -13.85
N GLU A 70 -13.11 6.26 -13.42
CA GLU A 70 -13.89 5.77 -12.28
C GLU A 70 -14.58 4.44 -12.64
N PRO A 71 -14.43 3.37 -11.84
CA PRO A 71 -15.04 2.08 -12.13
C PRO A 71 -16.56 2.14 -11.97
N ALA A 72 -17.30 1.72 -13.01
CA ALA A 72 -18.75 1.60 -12.94
C ALA A 72 -19.21 0.56 -11.89
N GLN A 73 -18.40 -0.48 -11.67
CA GLN A 73 -18.62 -1.52 -10.66
C GLN A 73 -17.30 -1.91 -10.01
N CYS A 74 -17.31 -2.15 -8.70
CA CYS A 74 -16.13 -2.59 -7.96
C CYS A 74 -15.91 -4.09 -8.13
N ILE A 75 -14.73 -4.51 -8.59
CA ILE A 75 -14.37 -5.92 -8.78
C ILE A 75 -14.52 -6.75 -7.50
N ALA A 76 -14.12 -6.20 -6.35
CA ALA A 76 -14.22 -6.90 -5.08
C ALA A 76 -15.68 -7.11 -4.61
N CYS A 77 -16.63 -6.25 -5.01
CA CYS A 77 -18.05 -6.51 -4.77
C CYS A 77 -18.51 -7.74 -5.56
N LEU A 78 -18.13 -7.83 -6.83
CA LEU A 78 -18.53 -8.93 -7.71
C LEU A 78 -17.99 -10.27 -7.21
N ASP A 79 -16.73 -10.31 -6.77
CA ASP A 79 -16.12 -11.53 -6.24
C ASP A 79 -16.83 -12.01 -4.96
N CYS A 80 -17.34 -11.08 -4.15
CA CYS A 80 -18.10 -11.40 -2.94
C CYS A 80 -19.49 -11.99 -3.26
N GLU A 81 -20.15 -11.49 -4.31
CA GLU A 81 -21.48 -11.98 -4.74
C GLU A 81 -21.45 -13.42 -5.26
N THR A 82 -20.31 -13.89 -5.76
CA THR A 82 -20.15 -15.27 -6.25
C THR A 82 -19.85 -16.32 -5.17
N ALA A 83 -19.65 -15.90 -3.91
CA ALA A 83 -19.28 -16.80 -2.82
C ALA A 83 -20.47 -17.45 -2.07
N HIS A 84 -21.69 -17.35 -2.62
CA HIS A 84 -22.94 -17.86 -2.02
C HIS A 84 -23.60 -18.97 -2.83
#